data_AF-A0A2E3Q4W9-F1
#
_entry.id   AF-A0A2E3Q4W9-F1
#
_cell.length_a   1.000
_cell.length_b   1.000
_cell.length_c   1.000
_cell.angle_alpha   90.00
_cell.angle_beta   90.00
_cell.angle_gamma   90.00
#
_symmetry.space_group_name_H-M   'P 1'
#
loop_
_entity.id
_entity.type
_entity.pdbx_description
1 polymer ?
#
loop_
_entity_poly.entity_id
_entity_poly.type
_entity_poly.pdbx_seq_one_letter_code
_entity_poly.pdbx_strand_id
1 'polypeptide(L)'
;MHDQHPDQTRSSHPGAAETNGLGTPRLDHTSTEETFEFDPNALRMVMVVWKDAESQGGPTWEDTDDMLEFARRPLTPVTTVGLLLHLDDEQIAITDTVAMDQTGGVTKIPRAWVQRFEILTPTESLPVLPEHRDETNSTRRVG
;
A
#
# COMPACT_ATOMS: atom_id res chain seq x y z
N MET A 1 3.22 -60.80 11.41
CA MET A 1 1.98 -60.74 12.21
C MET A 1 1.44 -59.33 11.98
N HIS A 2 0.68 -59.07 10.90
CA HIS A 2 -0.77 -59.28 10.73
C HIS A 2 -1.60 -58.84 11.95
N ASP A 3 -2.27 -57.68 11.84
CA ASP A 3 -3.73 -57.48 11.99
C ASP A 3 -4.03 -55.97 12.13
N GLN A 4 -4.59 -55.32 11.11
CA GLN A 4 -6.01 -55.18 10.78
C GLN A 4 -6.82 -54.34 11.79
N HIS A 5 -7.36 -53.24 11.25
CA HIS A 5 -8.40 -52.38 11.82
C HIS A 5 -9.68 -53.18 12.15
N PRO A 6 -10.56 -52.62 13.00
CA PRO A 6 -11.93 -52.46 12.52
C PRO A 6 -12.48 -51.04 12.72
N ASP A 7 -13.24 -50.63 11.71
CA ASP A 7 -14.21 -49.54 11.69
C ASP A 7 -15.52 -50.04 12.32
N GLN A 8 -16.13 -49.28 13.23
CA GLN A 8 -17.55 -49.41 13.60
C GLN A 8 -18.15 -48.05 14.01
N THR A 9 -18.83 -47.42 13.04
CA THR A 9 -20.20 -46.88 13.08
C THR A 9 -20.70 -45.93 14.20
N ARG A 10 -21.16 -44.76 13.72
CA ARG A 10 -22.05 -43.72 14.28
C ARG A 10 -23.27 -44.19 15.12
N SER A 11 -23.59 -43.40 16.16
CA SER A 11 -24.95 -42.86 16.46
C SER A 11 -24.83 -41.59 17.32
N SER A 12 -25.11 -40.38 16.85
CA SER A 12 -26.41 -39.66 16.83
C SER A 12 -26.76 -38.86 18.12
N HIS A 13 -26.51 -37.53 18.04
CA HIS A 13 -27.22 -36.38 18.67
C HIS A 13 -27.16 -36.14 20.20
N PRO A 14 -27.55 -34.94 20.70
CA PRO A 14 -27.49 -33.56 20.16
C PRO A 14 -26.92 -32.55 21.20
N GLY A 15 -26.62 -31.32 20.79
CA GLY A 15 -26.24 -30.27 21.74
C GLY A 15 -25.89 -28.95 21.06
N ALA A 16 -26.87 -28.32 20.41
CA ALA A 16 -26.79 -26.91 20.07
C ALA A 16 -26.73 -26.12 21.38
N ALA A 17 -25.55 -25.63 21.74
CA ALA A 17 -25.42 -24.58 22.75
C ALA A 17 -25.70 -23.26 22.04
N GLU A 18 -26.91 -22.75 22.25
CA GLU A 18 -27.29 -21.37 21.96
C GLU A 18 -26.39 -20.44 22.79
N THR A 19 -25.39 -19.82 22.16
CA THR A 19 -24.73 -18.65 22.72
C THR A 19 -25.40 -17.40 22.16
N ASN A 20 -26.31 -16.86 22.96
CA ASN A 20 -26.84 -15.52 22.80
C ASN A 20 -25.70 -14.48 22.84
N GLY A 21 -25.66 -13.62 21.83
CA GLY A 21 -25.30 -12.22 22.01
C GLY A 21 -23.82 -11.87 22.06
N LEU A 22 -23.12 -11.98 20.92
CA LEU A 22 -22.22 -10.90 20.46
C LEU A 22 -22.01 -11.09 18.95
N GLY A 23 -23.02 -10.70 18.17
CA GLY A 23 -22.83 -10.59 16.72
C GLY A 23 -21.79 -9.50 16.49
N THR A 24 -20.61 -9.89 16.02
CA THR A 24 -19.74 -8.94 15.33
C THR A 24 -20.58 -8.31 14.22
N PRO A 25 -20.62 -6.98 14.09
CA PRO A 25 -21.27 -6.37 12.94
C PRO A 25 -20.51 -6.88 11.72
N ARG A 26 -21.16 -7.77 10.96
CA ARG A 26 -20.72 -8.10 9.61
C ARG A 26 -20.90 -6.80 8.84
N LEU A 27 -19.81 -6.09 8.61
CA LEU A 27 -19.81 -4.98 7.67
C LEU A 27 -20.18 -5.60 6.33
N ASP A 28 -21.43 -5.38 5.91
CA ASP A 28 -21.87 -5.69 4.58
C ASP A 28 -21.06 -4.80 3.64
N HIS A 29 -19.97 -5.34 3.12
CA HIS A 29 -19.25 -4.74 2.01
C HIS A 29 -20.17 -4.84 0.78
N THR A 30 -21.05 -3.85 0.62
CA THR A 30 -21.62 -3.54 -0.68
C THR A 30 -20.47 -3.06 -1.55
N SER A 31 -19.78 -3.99 -2.20
CA SER A 31 -18.85 -3.70 -3.29
C SER A 31 -19.66 -3.09 -4.43
N THR A 32 -19.75 -1.76 -4.43
CA THR A 32 -20.08 -1.04 -5.65
C THR A 32 -18.91 -1.29 -6.58
N GLU A 33 -19.06 -2.22 -7.54
CA GLU A 33 -18.08 -2.45 -8.59
C GLU A 33 -18.08 -1.25 -9.56
N GLU A 34 -17.64 -0.08 -9.08
CA GLU A 34 -17.15 0.95 -9.98
C GLU A 34 -15.86 0.42 -10.57
N THR A 35 -15.88 0.12 -11.87
CA THR A 35 -14.70 -0.34 -12.59
C THR A 35 -13.68 0.80 -12.56
N PHE A 36 -12.62 0.65 -11.77
CA PHE A 36 -11.53 1.61 -11.70
C PHE A 36 -10.80 1.63 -13.04
N GLU A 37 -10.98 2.70 -13.82
CA GLU A 37 -10.24 2.92 -15.06
C GLU A 37 -9.01 3.80 -14.76
N PHE A 38 -7.82 3.24 -15.01
CA PHE A 38 -6.56 3.93 -14.78
C PHE A 38 -6.16 4.76 -16.00
N ASP A 39 -6.04 6.08 -15.83
CA ASP A 39 -5.46 6.98 -16.85
C ASP A 39 -4.04 7.44 -16.45
N PRO A 40 -2.99 6.92 -17.09
CA PRO A 40 -1.61 7.32 -16.78
C PRO A 40 -1.31 8.80 -17.08
N ASN A 41 -2.10 9.47 -17.92
CA ASN A 41 -1.90 10.88 -18.26
C ASN A 41 -2.54 11.85 -17.27
N ALA A 42 -3.42 11.35 -16.38
CA ALA A 42 -4.13 12.16 -15.40
C ALA A 42 -3.55 12.07 -13.98
N LEU A 43 -2.36 11.49 -13.83
CA LEU A 43 -1.72 11.31 -12.53
C LEU A 43 -1.38 12.64 -11.88
N ARG A 44 -1.75 12.78 -10.61
CA ARG A 44 -1.42 13.96 -9.80
C ARG A 44 -0.25 13.66 -8.89
N MET A 45 0.72 14.58 -8.86
CA MET A 45 1.78 14.57 -7.85
C MET A 45 1.16 14.98 -6.50
N VAL A 46 1.46 14.23 -5.45
CA VAL A 46 0.96 14.49 -4.10
C VAL A 46 2.05 14.41 -3.06
N MET A 47 1.90 15.16 -1.97
CA MET A 47 2.68 15.02 -0.74
C MET A 47 1.76 14.52 0.37
N VAL A 48 2.20 13.48 1.08
CA VAL A 48 1.49 12.89 2.21
C VAL A 48 2.41 12.91 3.43
N VAL A 49 1.97 13.54 4.51
CA VAL A 49 2.61 13.46 5.82
C VAL A 49 1.79 12.49 6.66
N TRP A 50 2.40 11.43 7.18
CA TRP A 50 1.70 10.36 7.90
C TRP A 50 2.58 9.76 9.00
N LYS A 51 1.99 9.06 9.95
CA LYS A 51 2.74 8.30 10.96
C LYS A 51 3.03 6.91 10.43
N ASP A 52 4.29 6.56 10.30
CA ASP A 52 4.68 5.20 9.92
C ASP A 52 4.63 4.27 11.14
N ALA A 53 4.23 3.02 10.91
CA ALA A 53 4.29 2.00 11.94
C ALA A 53 5.68 1.38 11.96
N GLU A 54 6.40 1.64 13.04
CA GLU A 54 7.73 1.07 13.24
C GLU A 54 7.63 -0.30 13.92
N SER A 55 8.48 -1.24 13.50
CA SER A 55 8.66 -2.53 14.17
C SER A 55 10.12 -2.69 14.58
N GLN A 56 10.36 -3.08 15.82
CA GLN A 56 11.69 -3.42 16.32
C GLN A 56 11.72 -4.90 16.71
N GLY A 57 12.72 -5.62 16.19
CA GLY A 57 12.96 -7.02 16.50
C GLY A 57 14.14 -7.57 15.69
N GLY A 58 14.94 -8.41 16.30
CA GLY A 58 16.06 -9.10 15.69
C GLY A 58 15.75 -10.57 15.38
N PRO A 59 16.79 -11.36 15.04
CA PRO A 59 16.66 -12.80 14.79
C PRO A 59 16.44 -13.62 16.07
N THR A 60 16.50 -12.99 17.26
CA THR A 60 16.34 -13.63 18.58
C THR A 60 15.19 -12.98 19.36
N TRP A 61 14.89 -13.51 20.55
CA TRP A 61 13.96 -12.86 21.48
C TRP A 61 14.55 -11.57 22.03
N GLU A 62 13.70 -10.54 22.13
CA GLU A 62 14.06 -9.23 22.67
C GLU A 62 13.80 -9.16 24.17
N ASP A 63 14.55 -8.28 24.85
CA ASP A 63 14.28 -7.98 26.26
C ASP A 63 12.94 -7.25 26.43
N THR A 64 12.18 -7.63 27.45
CA THR A 64 10.83 -7.09 27.65
C THR A 64 10.85 -5.61 28.04
N ASP A 65 11.79 -5.18 28.88
CA ASP A 65 11.86 -3.80 29.33
C ASP A 65 12.28 -2.89 28.17
N ASP A 66 13.22 -3.34 27.34
CA ASP A 66 13.65 -2.62 26.13
C ASP A 66 12.50 -2.45 25.13
N MET A 67 11.70 -3.51 24.90
CA MET A 67 10.54 -3.44 24.00
C MET A 67 9.43 -2.56 24.57
N LEU A 68 9.22 -2.54 25.89
CA LEU A 68 8.28 -1.64 26.54
C LEU A 68 8.73 -0.18 26.51
N GLU A 69 10.03 0.08 26.49
CA GLU A 69 10.55 1.44 26.25
C GLU A 69 10.31 1.85 24.79
N PHE A 70 10.66 0.99 23.83
CA PHE A 70 10.44 1.23 22.40
C PHE A 70 8.95 1.52 22.10
N ALA A 71 8.03 0.72 22.64
CA ALA A 71 6.60 0.86 22.42
C ALA A 71 6.02 2.21 22.91
N ARG A 72 6.70 2.90 23.83
CA ARG A 72 6.29 4.24 24.32
C ARG A 72 6.87 5.37 23.49
N ARG A 73 7.83 5.10 22.60
CA ARG A 73 8.42 6.12 21.75
C ARG A 73 7.35 6.64 20.77
N PRO A 74 7.27 7.97 20.57
CA PRO A 74 6.32 8.51 19.62
C PRO A 74 6.70 8.07 18.20
N LEU A 75 5.71 7.67 17.40
CA LEU A 75 5.92 7.41 15.98
C LEU A 75 6.37 8.69 15.27
N THR A 76 7.41 8.56 14.46
CA THR A 76 7.97 9.68 13.70
C THR A 76 7.07 9.96 12.47
N PRO A 77 6.76 11.23 12.16
CA PRO A 77 6.08 11.55 10.92
C PRO A 77 7.00 11.32 9.72
N VAL A 78 6.46 10.67 8.69
CA VAL A 78 7.11 10.45 7.39
C VAL A 78 6.42 11.33 6.36
N THR A 79 7.24 11.98 5.52
CA THR A 79 6.76 12.70 4.34
C THR A 79 7.06 11.88 3.10
N THR A 80 6.03 11.51 2.35
CA THR A 80 6.17 10.81 1.08
C THR A 80 5.60 11.66 -0.04
N VAL A 81 6.34 11.75 -1.15
CA VAL A 81 5.93 12.47 -2.37
C VAL A 81 5.90 11.48 -3.51
N GLY A 82 4.84 11.48 -4.31
CA GLY A 82 4.70 10.55 -5.43
C GLY A 82 3.47 10.80 -6.28
N LEU A 83 3.29 9.95 -7.29
CA LEU A 83 2.13 9.94 -8.18
C LEU A 83 0.98 9.20 -7.50
N LEU A 84 -0.18 9.86 -7.41
CA LEU A 84 -1.38 9.28 -6.83
C LEU A 84 -1.96 8.21 -7.74
N LEU A 85 -1.99 6.96 -7.26
CA LEU A 85 -2.61 5.83 -7.96
C LEU A 85 -4.03 5.57 -7.49
N HIS A 86 -4.28 5.70 -6.19
CA HIS A 86 -5.58 5.40 -5.59
C HIS A 86 -5.84 6.22 -4.33
N LEU A 87 -7.10 6.58 -4.11
CA LEU A 87 -7.57 7.29 -2.92
C LEU A 87 -9.00 6.85 -2.61
N ASP A 88 -9.20 6.25 -1.44
CA ASP A 88 -10.52 5.92 -0.91
C ASP A 88 -10.61 6.31 0.58
N ASP A 89 -11.59 5.78 1.31
CA ASP A 89 -11.77 6.05 2.74
C ASP A 89 -10.77 5.28 3.63
N GLU A 90 -10.18 4.20 3.12
CA GLU A 90 -9.30 3.31 3.87
C GLU A 90 -7.81 3.67 3.67
N GLN A 91 -7.43 4.06 2.46
CA GLN A 91 -6.03 4.17 2.08
C GLN A 91 -5.73 5.20 0.98
N ILE A 92 -4.46 5.58 0.91
CA ILE A 92 -3.84 6.30 -0.19
C ILE A 92 -2.78 5.38 -0.79
N ALA A 93 -2.76 5.19 -2.10
CA ALA A 93 -1.70 4.47 -2.80
C ALA A 93 -0.93 5.41 -3.71
N ILE A 94 0.39 5.43 -3.56
CA ILE A 94 1.30 6.27 -4.37
C ILE A 94 2.47 5.45 -4.91
N THR A 95 2.99 5.85 -6.06
CA THR A 95 4.22 5.31 -6.66
C THR A 95 5.17 6.44 -7.03
N ASP A 96 6.45 6.12 -7.18
CA ASP A 96 7.46 7.04 -7.68
C ASP A 96 7.49 7.11 -9.21
N THR A 97 7.17 6.00 -9.88
CA THR A 97 7.27 5.86 -11.34
C THR A 97 6.08 5.11 -11.93
N VAL A 98 5.60 5.57 -13.10
CA VAL A 98 4.64 4.88 -13.96
C VAL A 98 5.18 4.87 -15.39
N ALA A 99 5.22 3.70 -16.02
CA ALA A 99 5.47 3.49 -17.45
C ALA A 99 4.19 2.96 -18.13
N MET A 100 4.24 2.72 -19.44
CA MET A 100 3.04 2.30 -20.21
C MET A 100 2.39 1.01 -19.68
N ASP A 101 3.20 0.03 -19.28
CA ASP A 101 2.76 -1.30 -18.82
C ASP A 101 3.38 -1.72 -17.46
N GLN A 102 4.15 -0.83 -16.83
CA GLN A 102 4.86 -1.10 -15.59
C GLN A 102 4.71 0.04 -14.60
N THR A 103 4.83 -0.26 -13.31
CA THR A 103 4.81 0.72 -12.22
C THR A 103 5.91 0.39 -11.23
N GLY A 104 6.46 1.42 -10.60
CA GLY A 104 7.43 1.29 -9.51
C GLY A 104 6.83 0.64 -8.25
N GLY A 105 7.55 0.76 -7.14
CA GLY A 105 7.04 0.30 -5.85
C GLY A 105 5.81 1.11 -5.45
N VAL A 106 4.72 0.42 -5.06
CA VAL A 106 3.51 1.08 -4.57
C VAL A 106 3.54 1.13 -3.04
N THR A 107 3.49 2.35 -2.51
CA THR A 107 3.33 2.60 -1.07
C THR A 107 1.86 2.79 -0.75
N LYS A 108 1.31 1.92 0.10
CA LYS A 108 -0.04 2.04 0.64
C LYS A 108 0.01 2.66 2.03
N ILE A 109 -0.69 3.78 2.20
CA ILE A 109 -0.74 4.56 3.43
C ILE A 109 -2.17 4.49 3.98
N PRO A 110 -2.41 3.89 5.15
CA PRO A 110 -3.73 3.91 5.77
C PRO A 110 -4.18 5.35 6.03
N ARG A 111 -5.40 5.68 5.63
CA ARG A 111 -5.92 7.05 5.80
C ARG A 111 -6.02 7.49 7.24
N ALA A 112 -6.27 6.55 8.15
CA ALA A 112 -6.29 6.80 9.59
C ALA A 112 -4.96 7.32 10.14
N TRP A 113 -3.84 7.14 9.41
CA TRP A 113 -2.50 7.53 9.85
C TRP A 113 -1.99 8.81 9.16
N VAL A 114 -2.76 9.35 8.21
CA VAL A 114 -2.41 10.57 7.48
C VAL A 114 -2.65 11.80 8.35
N GLN A 115 -1.63 12.65 8.45
CA GLN A 115 -1.68 13.93 9.13
C GLN A 115 -1.94 15.09 8.16
N ARG A 116 -1.40 15.01 6.93
CA ARG A 116 -1.56 16.03 5.89
C ARG A 116 -1.51 15.38 4.51
N PHE A 117 -2.34 15.87 3.60
CA PHE A 117 -2.38 15.44 2.20
C PHE A 117 -2.47 16.67 1.31
N GLU A 118 -1.58 16.80 0.34
CA GLU A 118 -1.54 17.93 -0.59
C GLU A 118 -1.34 17.47 -2.02
N ILE A 119 -2.06 18.09 -2.94
CA ILE A 119 -1.80 17.96 -4.38
C ILE A 119 -0.78 19.03 -4.76
N LEU A 120 0.32 18.60 -5.37
CA LEU A 120 1.40 19.49 -5.78
C LEU A 120 1.16 19.94 -7.23
N THR A 121 1.32 21.24 -7.47
CA THR A 121 1.25 21.85 -8.79
C THR A 121 2.60 22.49 -9.13
N PRO A 122 3.05 22.45 -10.40
CA PRO A 122 4.24 23.18 -10.82
C PRO A 122 4.11 24.67 -10.50
N THR A 123 5.16 25.27 -9.94
CA THR A 123 5.29 26.73 -9.86
C THR A 123 5.85 27.25 -11.18
N GLU A 124 5.39 28.40 -11.68
CA GLU A 124 5.59 28.92 -13.05
C GLU A 124 7.04 29.23 -13.48
N SER A 125 8.06 28.78 -12.77
CA SER A 125 9.46 28.98 -13.14
C SER A 125 10.20 27.64 -13.24
N LEU A 126 9.92 26.87 -14.29
CA LEU A 126 10.81 25.77 -14.68
C LEU A 126 11.91 26.34 -15.60
N PRO A 127 13.20 26.02 -15.34
CA PRO A 127 14.22 26.27 -16.34
C PRO A 127 13.90 25.43 -17.59
N VAL A 128 13.95 26.08 -18.75
CA VAL A 128 13.80 25.40 -20.05
C VAL A 128 14.91 24.36 -20.15
N LEU A 129 14.54 23.08 -20.23
CA LEU A 129 15.50 22.01 -20.48
C LEU A 129 16.11 22.23 -21.88
N PRO A 130 17.43 22.15 -22.03
CA PRO A 130 18.05 22.28 -23.34
C PRO A 130 17.53 21.18 -24.26
N GLU A 131 17.02 21.57 -25.43
CA GLU A 131 16.63 20.61 -26.46
C GLU A 131 17.85 19.76 -26.84
N HIS A 132 17.68 18.44 -26.83
CA HIS A 132 18.70 17.51 -27.28
C HIS A 132 18.92 17.74 -28.78
N ARG A 133 19.99 18.45 -29.15
CA ARG A 133 20.37 18.63 -30.56
C ARG A 133 20.85 17.28 -31.10
N ASP A 134 20.04 16.66 -31.94
CA ASP A 134 20.50 15.56 -32.78
C ASP A 134 21.53 16.10 -33.78
N GLU A 135 22.81 16.04 -33.42
CA GLU A 135 23.92 16.27 -34.34
C GLU A 135 24.09 15.09 -35.29
N THR A 136 23.15 14.89 -36.21
CA THR A 136 23.34 14.00 -37.36
C THR A 136 22.78 14.59 -38.64
N ASN A 137 23.48 15.57 -39.23
CA ASN A 137 23.68 15.57 -40.69
C ASN A 137 24.81 16.49 -41.17
N SER A 138 26.07 16.07 -40.99
CA SER A 138 27.16 16.61 -41.82
C SER A 138 27.28 15.75 -43.08
N THR A 139 26.36 15.96 -44.04
CA THR A 139 26.55 15.47 -45.40
C THR A 139 27.71 16.27 -46.01
N ARG A 140 28.91 15.69 -45.93
CA ARG A 140 30.11 16.18 -46.60
C ARG A 140 29.93 16.01 -48.12
N ARG A 141 29.34 17.01 -48.79
CA ARG A 141 29.57 17.22 -50.24
C ARG A 141 31.00 17.70 -50.39
N VAL A 142 31.87 16.88 -50.97
CA VAL A 142 33.09 17.33 -51.63
C VAL A 142 32.90 17.01 -53.11
N GLY A 143 32.98 18.05 -53.93
CA GLY A 143 32.95 17.96 -55.38
C GLY A 143 34.30 17.63 -55.98
#